data_AF-A0A3B8VUE8-F1
#
_entry.id   AF-A0A3B8VUE8-F1
#
_cell.length_a   1.000
_cell.length_b   1.000
_cell.length_c   1.000
_cell.angle_alpha   90.00
_cell.angle_beta   90.00
_cell.angle_gamma   90.00
#
_symmetry.space_group_name_H-M   'P 1'
#
loop_
_entity.id
_entity.type
_entity.pdbx_description
1 polymer ?
#
loop_
_entity_poly.entity_id
_entity_poly.type
_entity_poly.pdbx_seq_one_letter_code
_entity_poly.pdbx_strand_id
1 'polypeptide(L)'
;MRIKVGIGVFFLCCITTIKAQIVTGRVTDVNNNPVELAVVVAQSNDSVYLNAVYTDFLGCFTIETKLLPCVLIAQHLMYETCQVMCSTEAAVASK
;
A
#
# COMPACT_ATOMS: atom_id res chain seq x y z
N MET A 1 22.75 -41.02 -36.06
CA MET A 1 22.94 -40.81 -34.60
C MET A 1 24.26 -40.05 -34.45
N ARG A 2 24.36 -38.84 -33.90
CA ARG A 2 23.77 -38.31 -32.67
C ARG A 2 23.60 -36.79 -32.83
N ILE A 3 22.37 -36.31 -32.73
CA ILE A 3 22.09 -34.89 -32.52
C ILE A 3 22.53 -34.59 -31.09
N LYS A 4 23.59 -33.80 -30.89
CA LYS A 4 23.95 -33.28 -29.57
C LYS A 4 23.14 -32.00 -29.36
N VAL A 5 21.87 -32.16 -28.98
CA VAL A 5 21.09 -31.03 -28.44
C VAL A 5 21.61 -30.79 -27.03
N GLY A 6 22.58 -29.88 -26.90
CA GLY A 6 22.93 -29.34 -25.61
C GLY A 6 21.76 -28.50 -25.14
N ILE A 7 20.90 -29.05 -24.29
CA ILE A 7 19.89 -28.29 -23.55
C ILE A 7 20.67 -27.46 -22.53
N GLY A 8 21.20 -26.33 -22.98
CA GLY A 8 21.58 -25.26 -22.08
C GLY A 8 20.30 -24.80 -21.43
N VAL A 9 20.10 -25.15 -20.16
CA VAL A 9 19.06 -24.59 -19.32
C VAL A 9 19.33 -23.09 -19.24
N PHE A 10 18.71 -22.33 -20.14
CA PHE A 10 18.71 -20.88 -20.09
C PHE A 10 17.72 -20.50 -18.99
N PHE A 11 18.21 -20.51 -17.74
CA PHE A 11 17.48 -20.03 -16.58
C PHE A 11 17.32 -18.52 -16.75
N LEU A 12 16.29 -18.12 -17.50
CA LEU A 12 15.92 -16.72 -17.69
C LEU A 12 15.47 -16.20 -16.33
N CYS A 13 16.42 -15.62 -15.60
CA CYS A 13 16.16 -14.96 -14.32
C CYS A 13 15.40 -13.66 -14.64
N CYS A 14 14.07 -13.72 -14.62
CA CYS A 14 13.23 -12.54 -14.72
C CYS A 14 13.40 -11.73 -13.43
N ILE A 15 14.35 -10.80 -13.43
CA ILE A 15 14.55 -9.85 -12.33
C ILE A 15 13.40 -8.84 -12.40
N THR A 16 12.38 -9.01 -11.56
CA THR A 16 11.31 -8.01 -11.42
C THR A 16 11.77 -6.97 -10.41
N THR A 17 11.98 -5.74 -10.86
CA THR A 17 12.25 -4.61 -9.95
C THR A 17 10.96 -4.26 -9.22
N ILE A 18 10.89 -4.58 -7.93
CA ILE A 18 9.80 -4.13 -7.05
C ILE A 18 10.06 -2.67 -6.70
N LYS A 19 9.32 -1.74 -7.30
CA LYS A 19 9.37 -0.32 -6.93
C LYS A 19 8.40 -0.09 -5.78
N ALA A 20 8.87 0.43 -4.66
CA ALA A 20 7.99 0.90 -3.59
C ALA A 20 7.17 2.11 -4.08
N GLN A 21 5.88 2.09 -3.79
CA GLN A 21 4.94 3.18 -4.01
C GLN A 21 4.72 3.89 -2.68
N ILE A 22 4.55 5.20 -2.72
CA ILE A 22 4.31 6.01 -1.52
C ILE A 22 2.84 6.43 -1.54
N VAL A 23 2.14 6.17 -0.44
CA VAL A 23 0.77 6.63 -0.21
C VAL A 23 0.78 7.61 0.95
N THR A 24 0.18 8.77 0.76
CA THR A 24 0.05 9.83 1.77
C THR A 24 -1.42 10.10 2.03
N GLY A 25 -1.77 10.46 3.26
CA GLY A 25 -3.13 10.86 3.57
C GLY A 25 -3.24 11.53 4.94
N ARG A 26 -4.47 11.84 5.32
CA ARG A 26 -4.81 12.40 6.63
C ARG A 26 -6.02 11.69 7.20
N VAL A 27 -5.98 11.38 8.49
CA VAL A 27 -7.12 10.84 9.25
C VAL A 27 -7.73 11.97 10.06
N THR A 28 -9.05 12.13 9.93
CA THR A 28 -9.82 13.15 10.65
C THR A 28 -11.08 12.54 11.26
N ASP A 29 -11.61 13.16 12.31
CA ASP A 29 -12.95 12.86 12.81
C ASP A 29 -14.04 13.48 11.90
N VAL A 30 -15.30 13.29 12.29
CA VAL A 30 -16.47 13.82 11.55
C VAL A 30 -16.55 15.34 11.50
N ASN A 31 -15.81 16.04 12.37
CA ASN A 31 -15.74 17.50 12.42
C ASN A 31 -14.47 18.04 11.73
N ASN A 32 -13.74 17.20 10.99
CA ASN A 32 -12.44 17.49 10.37
C ASN A 32 -11.30 17.79 11.37
N ASN A 33 -11.44 17.40 12.64
CA ASN A 33 -10.31 17.48 13.57
C ASN A 33 -9.31 16.36 13.25
N PRO A 34 -7.99 16.64 13.27
CA PRO A 34 -6.98 15.62 13.03
C PRO A 34 -7.02 14.54 14.13
N VAL A 35 -6.89 13.28 13.73
CA VAL A 35 -6.77 12.17 14.68
C VAL A 35 -5.29 11.79 14.75
N GLU A 36 -4.66 12.13 15.87
CA GLU A 36 -3.28 11.74 16.18
C GLU A 36 -3.21 10.27 16.65
N LEU A 37 -2.08 9.60 16.44
CA LEU A 37 -1.81 8.22 16.88
C LEU A 37 -2.79 7.16 16.35
N ALA A 38 -3.61 7.46 15.33
CA ALA A 38 -4.31 6.43 14.59
C ALA A 38 -3.29 5.56 13.83
N VAL A 39 -3.45 4.24 13.91
CA VAL A 39 -2.69 3.28 13.13
C VAL A 39 -3.32 3.19 11.74
N VAL A 40 -2.52 3.43 10.71
CA VAL A 40 -2.90 3.20 9.32
C VAL A 40 -2.16 1.97 8.81
N VAL A 41 -2.91 0.89 8.56
CA VAL A 41 -2.39 -0.36 8.01
C VAL A 41 -2.66 -0.40 6.50
N ALA A 42 -1.62 -0.63 5.70
CA ALA A 42 -1.78 -0.96 4.29
C ALA A 42 -1.83 -2.48 4.11
N GLN A 43 -2.80 -2.94 3.34
CA GLN A 43 -3.06 -4.36 3.08
C GLN A 43 -3.35 -4.58 1.59
N SER A 44 -2.97 -5.72 1.01
CA SER A 44 -3.41 -6.09 -0.34
C SER A 44 -4.91 -6.40 -0.34
N ASN A 45 -5.52 -6.45 -1.53
CA ASN A 45 -6.94 -6.80 -1.67
C ASN A 45 -7.26 -8.22 -1.14
N ASP A 46 -6.27 -9.13 -1.19
CA ASP A 46 -6.38 -10.49 -0.64
C ASP A 46 -6.04 -10.54 0.85
N SER A 47 -6.09 -9.40 1.54
CA SER A 47 -5.86 -9.27 2.96
C SER A 47 -4.41 -9.57 3.44
N VAL A 48 -3.40 -9.44 2.58
CA VAL A 48 -1.99 -9.59 2.99
C VAL A 48 -1.44 -8.29 3.54
N TYR A 49 -0.86 -8.32 4.73
CA TYR A 49 -0.20 -7.14 5.32
C TYR A 49 0.92 -6.61 4.42
N LEU A 50 0.94 -5.29 4.17
CA LEU A 50 1.98 -4.63 3.39
C LEU A 50 2.87 -3.76 4.28
N ASN A 51 2.27 -2.88 5.10
CA ASN A 51 2.99 -1.95 5.99
C ASN A 51 2.02 -1.34 7.03
N ALA A 52 2.54 -0.65 8.05
CA ALA A 52 1.74 0.16 8.97
C ALA A 52 2.51 1.40 9.46
N VAL A 53 1.78 2.48 9.75
CA VAL A 53 2.34 3.74 10.26
C VAL A 53 1.36 4.40 11.23
N TYR A 54 1.86 5.22 12.15
CA TYR A 54 1.04 6.09 12.98
C TYR A 54 0.85 7.44 12.31
N THR A 55 -0.32 8.03 12.49
CA THR A 55 -0.57 9.44 12.13
C THR A 55 0.11 10.38 13.12
N ASP A 56 0.62 11.51 12.60
CA ASP A 56 1.20 12.59 13.41
C ASP A 56 0.12 13.47 14.07
N PHE A 57 0.53 14.52 14.79
CA PHE A 57 -0.37 15.46 15.47
C PHE A 57 -1.29 16.25 14.51
N LEU A 58 -0.99 16.26 13.21
CA LEU A 58 -1.84 16.81 12.16
C LEU A 58 -2.76 15.74 11.54
N GLY A 59 -2.73 14.51 12.05
CA GLY A 59 -3.45 13.37 11.51
C GLY A 59 -2.84 12.85 10.20
N CYS A 60 -1.67 13.34 9.79
CA CYS A 60 -1.05 13.00 8.51
C CYS A 60 -0.26 11.69 8.60
N PHE A 61 -0.21 10.95 7.50
CA PHE A 61 0.62 9.77 7.37
C PHE A 61 1.29 9.68 5.99
N THR A 62 2.43 8.99 5.95
CA THR A 62 3.13 8.58 4.72
C THR A 62 3.51 7.11 4.89
N ILE A 63 3.04 6.25 3.99
CA ILE A 63 3.25 4.81 4.06
C ILE A 63 3.79 4.28 2.73
N GLU A 64 4.89 3.53 2.80
CA GLU A 64 5.43 2.83 1.65
C GLU A 64 4.69 1.51 1.45
N THR A 65 4.20 1.27 0.24
CA THR A 65 3.54 0.03 -0.16
C THR A 65 4.31 -0.60 -1.32
N LYS A 66 4.40 -1.93 -1.34
CA LYS A 66 5.05 -2.64 -2.47
C LYS A 66 4.10 -2.89 -3.63
N LEU A 67 2.80 -2.64 -3.43
CA LEU A 67 1.72 -2.99 -4.34
C LEU A 67 0.60 -1.94 -4.25
N LEU A 68 0.03 -1.62 -5.40
CA LEU A 68 -1.28 -0.98 -5.57
C LEU A 68 -2.10 -1.82 -6.57
N PRO A 69 -3.44 -1.84 -6.47
CA PRO A 69 -4.23 -1.18 -5.42
C PRO A 69 -4.05 -1.86 -4.05
N CYS A 70 -4.26 -1.10 -2.98
CA CYS A 70 -4.22 -1.60 -1.61
C CYS A 70 -5.42 -1.06 -0.82
N VAL A 71 -5.71 -1.68 0.30
CA VAL A 71 -6.69 -1.21 1.29
C VAL A 71 -5.92 -0.53 2.42
N LEU A 72 -6.31 0.69 2.76
CA LEU A 72 -5.86 1.39 3.95
C LEU A 72 -6.89 1.18 5.05
N ILE A 73 -6.45 0.68 6.21
CA ILE A 73 -7.28 0.45 7.38
C ILE A 73 -6.81 1.40 8.48
N ALA A 74 -7.63 2.35 8.86
CA ALA A 74 -7.38 3.27 9.96
C ALA A 74 -8.01 2.72 11.26
N GLN A 75 -7.21 2.59 12.32
CA GLN A 75 -7.62 2.10 13.62
C GLN A 75 -7.21 3.08 14.72
N HIS A 76 -8.08 3.30 15.69
CA HIS A 76 -7.81 4.13 16.87
C HIS A 76 -8.64 3.63 18.06
N LEU A 77 -8.18 3.85 19.30
CA LEU A 77 -8.86 3.34 20.50
C LEU A 77 -10.26 3.97 20.72
N MET A 78 -10.46 5.21 20.27
CA MET A 78 -11.68 6.00 20.50
C MET A 78 -12.63 6.05 19.30
N TYR A 79 -12.25 5.47 18.16
CA TYR A 79 -13.03 5.54 16.92
C TYR A 79 -13.25 4.15 16.33
N GLU A 80 -14.28 4.02 15.51
CA GLU A 80 -14.49 2.80 14.72
C GLU A 80 -13.40 2.64 13.66
N THR A 81 -13.17 1.39 13.24
CA THR A 81 -12.21 1.10 12.18
C THR A 81 -12.77 1.56 10.82
N CYS A 82 -11.99 2.33 10.07
CA CYS A 82 -12.35 2.78 8.73
C CYS A 82 -11.46 2.11 7.68
N GLN A 83 -12.01 1.81 6.50
CA GLN A 83 -11.28 1.20 5.39
C GLN A 83 -11.48 1.99 4.09
N VAL A 84 -10.40 2.23 3.36
CA VAL A 84 -10.41 2.97 2.08
C VAL A 84 -9.53 2.26 1.07
N MET A 85 -10.03 2.07 -0.15
CA MET A 85 -9.24 1.54 -1.25
C MET A 85 -8.35 2.65 -1.84
N CYS A 86 -7.05 2.41 -1.90
CA CYS A 86 -6.08 3.26 -2.58
C CYS A 86 -5.74 2.66 -3.95
N SER A 87 -5.85 3.48 -4.99
CA SER A 87 -5.42 3.17 -6.35
C SER A 87 -4.65 4.35 -6.92
N THR A 88 -3.92 4.12 -8.02
CA THR A 88 -3.17 5.17 -8.73
C THR A 88 -4.06 6.23 -9.40
N GLU A 89 -5.38 6.10 -9.31
CA GLU A 89 -6.37 6.91 -10.06
C GLU A 89 -6.93 8.10 -9.25
N ALA A 90 -6.55 8.25 -7.99
CA ALA A 90 -6.93 9.42 -7.18
C ALA A 90 -6.26 10.75 -7.64
N ALA A 91 -5.40 10.72 -8.67
CA ALA A 91 -4.75 11.90 -9.24
C ALA A 91 -5.45 12.50 -10.49
N VAL A 92 -6.55 11.92 -10.98
CA VAL A 92 -7.19 12.35 -12.26
C VAL A 92 -8.61 12.91 -12.09
N ALA A 93 -9.16 12.92 -10.87
CA ALA A 93 -10.50 13.46 -10.59
C ALA A 93 -10.50 14.94 -10.14
N SER A 94 -9.56 15.75 -10.64
CA SER A 94 -9.70 17.21 -10.62
C SER A 94 -9.75 17.68 -12.07
N LYS A 95 -10.97 17.73 -12.60
CA LYS A 95 -11.31 18.35 -13.88
C LYS A 95 -12.40 19.37 -13.63
#